data_AF-A0AAV0HFK5-F1
#
_entry.id   AF-A0AAV0HFK5-F1
#
_cell.length_a   1.000
_cell.length_b   1.000
_cell.length_c   1.000
_cell.angle_alpha   90.00
_cell.angle_beta   90.00
_cell.angle_gamma   90.00
#
_symmetry.space_group_name_H-M   'P 1'
#
loop_
_entity.id
_entity.type
_entity.pdbx_description
1 polymer ?
#
loop_
_entity_poly.entity_id
_entity_poly.type
_entity_poly.pdbx_seq_one_letter_code
_entity_poly.pdbx_strand_id
1 'polypeptide(L)'
;MRMLGNGRCEATCIDGVKRLCHIRGKMHKKVWIAAGDIILVGLRDYQDDKADVILKYMPDEARLLKAYGELPENTRLNEGIAGGLDEEDEGAGDDYIEFEDEDIDKI
;
A
#
# COMPACT_ATOMS: atom_id res chain seq x y z
N MET A 1 4.98 -8.84 12.83
CA MET A 1 5.76 -8.94 11.59
C MET A 1 7.23 -8.69 11.89
N ARG A 2 8.15 -9.47 11.34
CA ARG A 2 9.62 -9.32 11.53
C ARG A 2 10.33 -9.30 10.17
N MET A 3 11.27 -8.39 9.96
CA MET A 3 12.06 -8.33 8.72
C MET A 3 13.22 -9.31 8.77
N LEU A 4 13.44 -10.06 7.68
CA LEU A 4 14.50 -11.07 7.56
C LEU A 4 15.63 -10.66 6.61
N GLY A 5 15.48 -9.52 5.91
CA GLY A 5 16.41 -9.05 4.90
C GLY A 5 16.20 -9.72 3.52
N ASN A 6 16.95 -9.26 2.51
CA ASN A 6 16.86 -9.76 1.13
C ASN A 6 15.43 -9.82 0.56
N GLY A 7 14.61 -8.80 0.84
CA GLY A 7 13.22 -8.74 0.39
C GLY A 7 12.29 -9.77 1.05
N ARG A 8 12.65 -10.31 2.23
CA ARG A 8 11.82 -11.27 2.97
C ARG A 8 11.37 -10.71 4.31
N CYS A 9 10.16 -11.08 4.68
CA CYS A 9 9.57 -10.74 5.96
C CYS A 9 8.75 -11.92 6.51
N GLU A 10 8.67 -11.99 7.82
CA GLU A 10 7.81 -12.93 8.55
C GLU A 10 6.53 -12.18 8.92
N ALA A 11 5.42 -12.56 8.28
CA ALA A 11 4.10 -11.99 8.56
C ALA A 11 3.30 -12.93 9.45
N THR A 12 2.50 -12.34 10.35
CA THR A 12 1.52 -13.08 11.14
C THR A 12 0.17 -12.84 10.48
N CYS A 13 -0.39 -13.89 9.91
CA CYS A 13 -1.66 -13.82 9.21
C CYS A 13 -2.82 -13.88 10.22
N ILE A 14 -4.01 -13.49 9.77
CA ILE A 14 -5.23 -13.43 10.60
C ILE A 14 -5.71 -14.81 11.06
N ASP A 15 -5.30 -15.87 10.35
CA ASP A 15 -5.50 -17.28 10.70
C ASP A 15 -4.62 -17.73 11.89
N GLY A 16 -3.71 -16.86 12.37
CA GLY A 16 -2.76 -17.16 13.44
C GLY A 16 -1.48 -17.85 12.95
N VAL A 17 -1.37 -18.14 11.66
CA VAL A 17 -0.19 -18.79 11.07
C VAL A 17 0.88 -17.75 10.77
N LYS A 18 2.13 -18.09 11.08
CA LYS A 18 3.28 -17.27 10.69
C LYS A 18 3.81 -17.77 9.36
N ARG A 19 3.85 -16.88 8.36
CA ARG A 19 4.26 -17.21 7.00
C ARG A 19 5.48 -16.42 6.60
N LEU A 20 6.34 -17.05 5.81
CA LEU A 20 7.49 -16.44 5.18
C LEU A 20 7.03 -15.74 3.90
N CYS A 21 6.99 -14.42 3.95
CA CYS A 21 6.53 -13.58 2.86
C CYS A 21 7.72 -13.07 2.03
N HIS A 22 7.59 -13.18 0.71
CA HIS A 22 8.51 -12.60 -0.25
C HIS A 22 7.94 -11.31 -0.84
N ILE A 23 8.66 -10.21 -0.75
CA ILE A 23 8.21 -8.91 -1.25
C ILE A 23 8.32 -8.92 -2.77
N ARG A 24 7.23 -8.60 -3.46
CA ARG A 24 7.24 -8.57 -4.93
C ARG A 24 8.22 -7.49 -5.40
N GLY A 25 9.05 -7.81 -6.41
CA GLY A 25 10.07 -6.89 -6.91
C GLY A 25 9.54 -5.51 -7.34
N LYS A 26 8.29 -5.43 -7.81
CA LYS A 26 7.61 -4.15 -8.13
C LYS A 26 7.51 -3.22 -6.91
N MET A 27 7.38 -3.77 -5.71
CA MET A 27 7.25 -3.00 -4.46
C MET A 27 8.61 -2.56 -3.90
N HIS A 28 9.70 -3.27 -4.19
CA HIS A 28 11.02 -2.99 -3.60
C HIS A 28 11.49 -1.54 -3.75
N LYS A 29 11.08 -0.86 -4.83
CA LYS A 29 11.46 0.53 -5.10
C LYS A 29 10.41 1.56 -4.69
N LYS A 30 9.16 1.14 -4.48
CA LYS A 30 8.00 2.04 -4.31
C LYS A 30 7.42 2.03 -2.92
N VAL A 31 7.51 0.90 -2.21
CA VAL A 31 6.77 0.69 -0.97
C VAL A 31 7.71 0.13 0.09
N TRP A 32 7.89 0.91 1.15
CA TRP A 32 8.58 0.48 2.35
C TRP A 32 7.61 -0.21 3.29
N ILE A 33 7.95 -1.43 3.68
CA ILE A 33 7.16 -2.22 4.63
C ILE A 33 7.94 -2.24 5.94
N ALA A 34 7.25 -1.94 7.03
CA ALA A 34 7.78 -1.95 8.38
C ALA A 34 6.97 -2.87 9.30
N ALA A 35 7.46 -3.08 10.52
CA ALA A 35 6.70 -3.81 11.53
C ALA A 35 5.50 -2.98 11.99
N GLY A 36 4.31 -3.57 11.97
CA GLY A 36 3.05 -2.89 12.35
C GLY A 36 2.19 -2.46 11.16
N ASP A 37 2.72 -2.55 9.93
CA ASP A 37 1.95 -2.34 8.71
C ASP A 37 1.00 -3.52 8.45
N ILE A 38 -0.16 -3.21 7.86
CA ILE A 38 -1.09 -4.21 7.33
C ILE A 38 -0.75 -4.44 5.86
N ILE A 39 -0.57 -5.70 5.47
CA ILE A 39 -0.19 -6.09 4.11
C ILE A 39 -1.14 -7.16 3.57
N LEU A 40 -1.35 -7.12 2.26
CA LEU A 40 -2.03 -8.18 1.52
C LEU A 40 -1.01 -9.23 1.09
N VAL A 41 -1.26 -10.48 1.47
CA VAL A 41 -0.43 -11.63 1.11
C VAL A 41 -1.19 -12.56 0.17
N GLY A 42 -0.52 -12.99 -0.90
CA GLY A 42 -0.98 -14.05 -1.78
C GLY A 42 -0.44 -15.40 -1.31
N LEU A 43 -1.34 -16.33 -1.01
CA LEU A 43 -0.96 -17.69 -0.62
C LEU A 43 -0.53 -18.52 -1.83
N ARG A 44 0.35 -19.50 -1.59
CA ARG A 44 0.74 -20.49 -2.58
C ARG A 44 -0.04 -21.77 -2.35
N ASP A 45 -0.59 -22.33 -3.42
CA ASP A 45 -1.32 -23.59 -3.44
C ASP A 45 -0.47 -24.79 -2.99
N TYR A 46 0.84 -24.76 -3.24
CA TYR A 46 1.74 -25.87 -2.94
C TYR A 46 2.52 -25.75 -1.61
N GLN A 47 2.56 -24.57 -0.99
CA GLN A 47 3.36 -24.30 0.22
C GLN A 47 2.68 -23.23 1.09
N ASP A 48 1.91 -23.68 2.09
CA ASP A 48 1.17 -22.79 2.99
C ASP A 48 2.13 -21.95 3.88
N ASP A 49 3.30 -22.48 4.21
CA ASP A 49 4.32 -21.77 5.01
C ASP A 49 4.89 -20.52 4.31
N LYS A 50 4.66 -20.37 3.01
CA LYS A 50 5.19 -19.27 2.19
C LYS A 50 4.08 -18.51 1.50
N ALA A 51 4.28 -17.20 1.42
CA ALA A 51 3.37 -16.31 0.71
C ALA A 51 4.17 -15.22 -0.02
N ASP A 52 3.51 -14.51 -0.91
CA ASP A 52 4.07 -13.36 -1.62
C ASP A 52 3.32 -12.08 -1.22
N VAL A 53 4.04 -11.00 -0.94
CA VAL A 53 3.40 -9.71 -0.62
C VAL A 53 2.93 -9.05 -1.91
N ILE A 54 1.63 -8.71 -1.96
CA ILE A 54 0.98 -8.12 -3.13
C ILE A 54 0.88 -6.60 -2.97
N LEU A 55 0.43 -6.15 -1.80
CA LEU A 55 0.11 -4.75 -1.51
C LEU A 55 0.35 -4.43 -0.03
N LYS A 56 0.65 -3.17 0.28
CA LYS A 56 0.62 -2.61 1.62
C LYS A 56 -0.62 -1.72 1.73
N TYR A 57 -1.41 -1.92 2.79
CA TYR A 57 -2.52 -1.04 3.11
C TYR A 57 -2.05 0.16 3.91
N MET A 58 -2.62 1.32 3.61
CA MET A 58 -2.46 2.51 4.43
C MET A 58 -3.25 2.38 5.74
N PRO A 59 -2.88 3.12 6.79
CA PRO A 59 -3.59 3.07 8.07
C PRO A 59 -5.09 3.37 7.94
N ASP A 60 -5.48 4.28 7.05
CA ASP A 60 -6.88 4.63 6.81
C ASP A 60 -7.66 3.51 6.09
N GLU A 61 -7.05 2.85 5.11
CA GLU A 61 -7.62 1.67 4.45
C GLU A 61 -7.78 0.51 5.44
N ALA A 62 -6.82 0.34 6.36
CA ALA A 62 -6.90 -0.67 7.40
C ALA A 62 -8.05 -0.41 8.39
N ARG A 63 -8.35 0.86 8.70
CA ARG A 63 -9.54 1.24 9.49
C ARG A 63 -10.83 0.90 8.75
N LEU A 64 -10.86 1.13 7.43
CA LEU A 64 -12.00 0.78 6.60
C LEU A 64 -12.21 -0.74 6.55
N LEU A 65 -11.14 -1.53 6.40
CA LEU A 65 -11.19 -3.00 6.47
C LEU A 65 -11.72 -3.50 7.82
N LYS A 66 -11.38 -2.81 8.91
CA LYS A 66 -11.94 -3.09 10.24
C LYS A 66 -13.44 -2.82 10.28
N ALA A 67 -13.89 -1.71 9.69
CA ALA A 67 -15.32 -1.38 9.61
C ALA A 67 -16.11 -2.38 8.76
N TYR A 68 -15.49 -2.97 7.73
CA TYR A 68 -16.09 -4.05 6.94
C TYR A 68 -16.13 -5.40 7.65
N GLY A 69 -15.45 -5.57 8.79
CA GLY A 69 -15.39 -6.83 9.53
C GLY A 69 -14.41 -7.86 8.94
N GLU A 70 -13.56 -7.46 7.99
CA GLU A 70 -12.52 -8.32 7.41
C GLU A 70 -11.32 -8.51 8.36
N LEU A 71 -11.16 -7.58 9.31
CA LEU A 71 -10.13 -7.64 10.33
C LEU A 71 -10.77 -7.76 11.73
N PRO A 72 -10.24 -8.64 12.60
CA PRO A 72 -10.76 -8.76 13.96
C PRO A 72 -10.51 -7.47 14.74
N GLU A 73 -11.42 -7.14 15.67
CA GLU A 73 -11.42 -5.85 16.38
C GLU A 73 -10.14 -5.60 17.21
N ASN A 74 -9.45 -6.68 17.57
CA ASN A 74 -8.21 -6.69 18.34
C ASN A 74 -6.95 -6.38 17.50
N THR A 75 -7.08 -6.14 16.19
CA THR A 75 -5.95 -5.81 15.32
C THR A 75 -5.35 -4.47 15.75
N ARG A 76 -4.10 -4.49 16.23
CA ARG A 76 -3.35 -3.29 16.62
C ARG A 76 -2.86 -2.58 15.37
N LEU A 77 -3.52 -1.49 15.00
CA LEU A 77 -3.10 -0.61 13.91
C LEU A 77 -1.97 0.28 14.40
N ASN A 78 -0.90 0.41 13.61
CA ASN A 78 0.12 1.43 13.85
C ASN A 78 -0.32 2.71 13.13
N GLU A 79 -0.57 3.79 13.88
CA GLU A 79 -0.91 5.11 13.32
C GLU A 79 0.33 5.90 12.86
N GLY A 80 1.54 5.35 13.05
CA GLY A 80 2.79 6.02 12.73
C GLY A 80 3.36 5.65 11.36
N ILE A 81 3.01 6.44 10.34
CA ILE A 81 3.85 7.08 9.29
C ILE A 81 2.88 7.61 8.23
N ALA A 82 2.27 8.76 8.53
CA ALA A 82 1.57 9.60 7.56
C ALA A 82 2.57 10.58 6.92
N GLY A 83 3.61 10.06 6.26
CA GLY A 83 4.75 10.89 5.83
C GLY A 83 5.47 10.42 4.57
N GLY A 84 4.82 9.63 3.73
CA GLY A 84 5.30 9.28 2.39
C GLY A 84 4.28 9.66 1.35
N LEU A 85 3.86 10.93 1.35
CA LEU A 85 3.37 11.54 0.13
C LEU A 85 4.60 11.60 -0.78
N ASP A 86 4.52 10.92 -1.93
CA ASP A 86 5.46 11.12 -3.02
C ASP A 86 5.33 12.59 -3.49
N GLU A 87 5.99 13.51 -2.80
CA GLU A 87 6.31 14.85 -3.31
C GLU A 87 7.47 14.71 -4.30
N GLU A 88 7.21 14.15 -5.47
CA GLU A 88 7.97 14.40 -6.69
C GLU A 88 6.97 14.52 -7.86
N ASP A 89 6.20 15.60 -7.87
CA ASP A 89 5.66 16.20 -9.10
C ASP A 89 6.16 17.65 -9.18
N GLU A 90 7.48 17.81 -9.33
CA GLU A 90 8.05 19.04 -9.88
C GLU A 90 8.39 18.78 -11.36
N GLY A 91 7.40 19.01 -12.21
CA GLY A 91 7.52 18.85 -13.66
C GLY A 91 6.48 19.70 -14.40
N ALA A 92 6.64 21.02 -14.31
CA ALA A 92 5.88 22.05 -15.00
C ALA A 92 5.36 21.65 -16.40
N GLY A 93 4.04 21.76 -16.56
CA GLY A 93 3.32 21.58 -17.82
C GLY A 93 1.95 22.26 -17.73
N ASP A 94 1.95 23.53 -17.36
CA ASP A 94 0.82 24.44 -17.54
C ASP A 94 0.66 24.70 -19.05
N ASP A 95 -0.16 23.87 -19.70
CA ASP A 95 -0.79 24.17 -20.99
C ASP A 95 -2.29 24.44 -20.77
N TYR A 96 -2.63 25.33 -19.83
CA TYR A 96 -3.95 25.95 -19.86
C TYR A 96 -3.98 26.95 -21.02
N ILE A 97 -4.62 26.55 -22.12
CA ILE A 97 -5.04 27.50 -23.15
C ILE A 97 -6.13 28.38 -22.55
N GLU A 98 -5.80 29.62 -22.18
CA GLU A 98 -6.79 30.66 -21.93
C GLU A 98 -7.46 31.03 -23.26
N PHE A 99 -8.74 30.68 -23.40
CA PHE A 99 -9.57 31.21 -24.47
C PHE A 99 -10.02 32.61 -24.05
N GLU A 100 -9.50 33.65 -24.70
CA GLU A 100 -10.07 34.99 -24.62
C GLU A 100 -11.44 34.97 -25.31
N ASP A 101 -12.51 35.15 -24.54
CA ASP A 101 -13.90 35.25 -25.02
C ASP A 101 -14.16 36.57 -25.79
N GLU A 102 -13.37 36.92 -26.80
CA GLU A 102 -13.53 38.20 -27.54
C GLU A 102 -14.12 38.11 -28.96
N ASP A 103 -14.40 36.92 -29.53
CA ASP A 103 -14.87 36.82 -30.93
C ASP A 103 -16.10 35.92 -31.17
N ILE A 104 -17.13 35.97 -30.30
CA ILE A 104 -18.39 35.22 -30.56
C ILE A 104 -19.51 36.03 -31.26
N ASP A 105 -19.32 37.34 -31.49
CA ASP A 105 -20.37 38.22 -32.03
C ASP A 105 -20.18 38.63 -33.51
N LYS A 106 -19.53 37.81 -34.34
CA LYS A 106 -19.64 37.91 -35.81
C LYS A 106 -19.54 36.56 -36.52
N ILE A 107 -20.68 35.87 -36.67
CA ILE A 107 -21.01 35.17 -37.92
C ILE A 107 -22.51 35.13 -38.17
#